data_AF-A0A3D2R4M1-F1
#
_entry.id   AF-A0A3D2R4M1-F1
#
_cell.length_a   1.000
_cell.length_b   1.000
_cell.length_c   1.000
_cell.angle_alpha   90.00
_cell.angle_beta   90.00
_cell.angle_gamma   90.00
#
_symmetry.space_group_name_H-M   'P 1'
#
loop_
_entity.id
_entity.type
_entity.pdbx_description
1 polymer ?
#
loop_
_entity_poly.entity_id
_entity_poly.type
_entity_poly.pdbx_seq_one_letter_code
_entity_poly.pdbx_strand_id
1 'polypeptide(L)' 'MDNGIYARFHTSKGNIDVLLTHDKTPGTVGNFVALAEGQLENQAKKPGIPYYDGLSFHRVI' A
#
# COMPACT_ATOMS: atom_id res chain seq x y z
N MET A 1 13.83 -9.80 -12.25
CA MET A 1 12.75 -8.87 -11.84
C MET A 1 12.71 -7.80 -12.89
N ASP A 2 11.56 -7.59 -13.52
CA ASP A 2 11.40 -6.50 -14.48
C ASP A 2 11.40 -5.15 -13.76
N ASN A 3 11.83 -4.10 -14.45
CA ASN A 3 11.78 -2.74 -13.90
C ASN A 3 10.33 -2.37 -13.54
N GLY A 4 10.10 -1.93 -12.30
CA GLY A 4 8.78 -1.57 -11.83
C GLY A 4 8.75 -1.19 -10.36
N ILE A 5 7.60 -0.67 -9.92
CA ILE A 5 7.32 -0.40 -8.51
C ILE A 5 6.50 -1.56 -7.98
N TYR A 6 6.96 -2.19 -6.89
CA TYR A 6 6.30 -3.34 -6.29
C TYR A 6 5.91 -3.02 -4.85
N ALA A 7 4.82 -3.63 -4.40
CA ALA A 7 4.43 -3.63 -2.99
C ALA A 7 4.38 -5.06 -2.47
N ARG A 8 4.83 -5.25 -1.22
CA ARG A 8 4.72 -6.51 -0.50
C ARG A 8 3.80 -6.31 0.69
N PHE A 9 2.69 -7.05 0.70
CA PHE A 9 1.79 -7.09 1.84
C PHE A 9 2.26 -8.19 2.79
N HIS A 10 2.62 -7.82 4.01
CA HIS A 10 2.87 -8.77 5.09
C HIS A 10 1.55 -9.07 5.81
N THR A 11 0.99 -10.26 5.59
CA THR A 11 -0.27 -10.67 6.22
C THR A 11 -0.06 -11.83 7.17
N SER A 12 -1.04 -12.09 8.05
CA SER A 12 -1.02 -13.26 8.94
C SER A 12 -1.10 -14.60 8.20
N LYS A 13 -1.41 -14.61 6.90
CA LYS A 13 -1.51 -15.80 6.07
C LYS A 13 -0.37 -15.92 5.05
N GLY A 14 0.62 -15.03 5.12
CA GLY A 14 1.78 -15.02 4.23
C GLY A 14 1.96 -13.68 3.52
N ASN A 15 2.93 -13.65 2.61
CA ASN A 15 3.25 -12.46 1.83
C ASN A 15 2.51 -12.45 0.49
N ILE A 16 2.07 -11.27 0.08
CA ILE A 16 1.50 -11.04 -1.25
C ILE A 16 2.37 -9.99 -1.96
N ASP A 17 2.97 -10.36 -3.07
CA ASP A 17 3.76 -9.46 -3.91
C ASP A 17 2.91 -8.99 -5.09
N VAL A 18 2.85 -7.67 -5.31
CA VAL A 18 2.11 -7.07 -6.44
C VAL A 18 2.98 -6.08 -7.20
N LEU A 19 2.80 -6.02 -8.52
CA LEU A 19 3.32 -4.97 -9.37
C LEU A 19 2.33 -3.80 -9.42
N LEU A 20 2.80 -2.59 -9.19
CA LEU A 20 1.99 -1.37 -9.26
C LEU A 20 2.09 -0.77 -10.67
N THR A 21 0.93 -0.58 -11.31
CA THR A 21 0.81 -0.04 -12.69
C THR A 21 0.90 1.48 -12.73
N HIS A 22 2.02 2.02 -12.25
CA HIS A 22 2.28 3.46 -12.17
C HIS A 22 2.27 4.15 -13.54
N ASP A 23 2.55 3.41 -14.61
CA ASP A 23 2.47 3.83 -16.01
C ASP A 23 1.04 4.18 -16.43
N LYS A 24 0.03 3.47 -15.90
CA LYS A 24 -1.39 3.67 -16.22
C LYS A 24 -2.10 4.57 -15.23
N THR A 25 -1.75 4.45 -13.95
CA THR A 25 -2.46 5.11 -12.84
C THR A 25 -1.50 5.79 -11.86
N PRO A 26 -0.66 6.74 -12.32
CA PRO A 26 0.42 7.31 -11.51
C PRO A 26 -0.08 7.98 -10.21
N GLY A 27 -1.19 8.71 -10.27
CA GLY A 27 -1.76 9.36 -9.07
C GLY A 27 -2.29 8.35 -8.05
N THR A 28 -2.91 7.26 -8.49
CA THR A 28 -3.39 6.19 -7.62
C THR A 28 -2.25 5.44 -6.96
N VAL A 29 -1.21 5.11 -7.74
CA VAL A 29 0.00 4.46 -7.20
C VAL A 29 0.72 5.38 -6.22
N GLY A 30 0.90 6.66 -6.57
CA GLY A 30 1.50 7.65 -5.67
C GLY A 30 0.74 7.78 -4.34
N ASN A 31 -0.59 7.86 -4.39
CA ASN A 31 -1.42 7.88 -3.19
C ASN A 31 -1.27 6.62 -2.35
N PHE A 32 -1.31 5.43 -2.96
CA PHE A 32 -1.15 4.15 -2.26
C PHE A 32 0.22 4.05 -1.57
N VAL A 33 1.30 4.38 -2.28
CA VAL A 33 2.67 4.35 -1.74
C VAL A 33 2.84 5.35 -0.60
N ALA A 34 2.39 6.60 -0.78
CA ALA A 34 2.51 7.62 0.25
C ALA A 34 1.75 7.28 1.53
N LEU A 35 0.58 6.63 1.42
CA LEU A 35 -0.15 6.09 2.57
C LEU A 35 0.59 4.90 3.21
N ALA A 36 1.10 3.96 2.40
CA ALA A 36 1.85 2.80 2.88
C ALA A 36 3.14 3.20 3.64
N GLU A 37 3.82 4.25 3.18
CA GLU A 37 5.05 4.78 3.81
C GLU A 37 4.77 5.80 4.92
N GLY A 38 3.50 6.12 5.21
CA GLY A 38 3.11 7.08 6.24
C GLY A 38 3.45 8.55 5.91
N GLN A 39 3.73 8.86 4.64
CA GLN A 39 4.12 10.18 4.16
C GLN A 39 2.91 11.06 3.78
N LEU A 40 1.73 10.47 3.63
CA LEU A 40 0.50 11.22 3.33
C LEU A 40 -0.31 11.51 4.61
N GLU A 41 -0.48 12.80 4.91
CA GLU A 41 -1.36 13.25 5.99
C GLU A 41 -2.80 12.79 5.76
N ASN A 42 -3.42 12.31 6.83
CA ASN A 42 -4.80 11.82 6.81
C ASN A 42 -5.42 11.94 8.21
N GLN A 43 -6.74 11.75 8.31
CA GLN A 43 -7.46 11.90 9.58
C GLN A 43 -7.48 10.62 10.44
N ALA A 44 -7.07 9.48 9.90
CA ALA A 44 -7.20 8.19 10.58
C ALA A 44 -5.95 7.80 11.38
N LYS A 45 -4.77 8.23 10.93
CA LYS A 45 -3.47 7.92 11.53
C LYS A 45 -2.66 9.20 11.70
N LYS A 46 -1.78 9.23 12.71
CA LYS A 46 -0.83 10.34 12.90
C LYS A 46 0.19 10.36 11.74
N PRO A 47 0.74 11.52 11.36
CA PRO A 47 1.79 11.61 10.36
C PRO A 47 2.99 10.71 10.70
N GLY A 48 3.59 10.09 9.68
CA GLY A 48 4.71 9.16 9.84
C GLY A 48 4.33 7.74 10.25
N ILE A 49 3.04 7.45 10.50
CA ILE A 49 2.57 6.09 10.76
C ILE A 49 2.06 5.46 9.45
N PRO A 50 2.62 4.31 9.01
CA PRO A 50 2.11 3.53 7.88
C PRO A 50 0.61 3.29 7.99
N TYR A 51 -0.14 3.68 6.95
CA TYR A 51 -1.60 3.71 7.03
C TYR A 51 -2.22 2.31 7.11
N TYR A 52 -1.71 1.36 6.32
CA TYR A 52 -2.31 0.04 6.13
C TYR A 52 -1.94 -0.97 7.23
N ASP A 53 -1.00 -0.64 8.11
CA ASP A 53 -0.56 -1.54 9.17
C ASP A 53 -1.67 -1.80 10.19
N GLY A 54 -1.91 -3.09 10.44
CA GLY A 54 -2.95 -3.59 11.35
C GLY A 54 -4.36 -3.63 10.78
N LEU A 55 -4.57 -3.25 9.51
CA LEU A 55 -5.87 -3.40 8.86
C LEU A 55 -6.16 -4.87 8.50
N SER A 56 -7.44 -5.23 8.48
CA SER A 56 -7.90 -6.55 8.05
C SER A 56 -8.61 -6.48 6.70
N PHE A 57 -8.53 -7.58 5.94
CA PHE A 57 -9.39 -7.78 4.77
C PHE A 57 -10.81 -8.08 5.25
N HIS A 58 -11.57 -7.02 5.51
CA HIS A 58 -12.89 -7.10 6.17
C HIS A 58 -13.98 -7.79 5.35
N ARG A 59 -13.78 -7.95 4.03
CA ARG A 59 -14.74 -8.58 3.12
C ARG A 59 -14.04 -9.57 2.19
N VAL A 60 -14.46 -10.82 2.26
CA VAL A 60 -14.02 -11.94 1.42
C VAL A 60 -15.27 -12.66 0.93
N ILE A 61 -15.35 -12.94 -0.37
CA ILE A 61 -16.45 -13.67 -1.02
C ILE A 61 -15.85 -14.76 -1.88
#